data_AF-A0A519J0E7-F1
#
_entry.id   AF-A0A519J0E7-F1
#
_cell.length_a   1.000
_cell.length_b   1.000
_cell.length_c   1.000
_cell.angle_alpha   90.00
_cell.angle_beta   90.00
_cell.angle_gamma   90.00
#
_symmetry.space_group_name_H-M   'P 1'
#
loop_
_entity.id
_entity.type
_entity.pdbx_description
1 polymer ?
#
loop_
_entity_poly.entity_id
_entity_poly.type
_entity_poly.pdbx_seq_one_letter_code
_entity_poly.pdbx_strand_id
1 'polypeptide(L)'
;MEIATDRRLFLGGVVAFAALPGASLTEPDLTDPAAIQAHVEGLIHEFLGRMPGTQDLEAPSVNVAFTPGLSWMSSTRPHVMHIAAWEQCPPPVQAFFASVQDNSAGGDAADFYRAGFYNFLIPHEMSHFVDYQRGQGPTASQRYESELRANRVAIAFWMGRPGGLDWLTGFVPQIEAALARLPIPVPAGADATAYFNANYQTLLANPVSYAWFQWRMVLDAWARRDEADFATLIGRG
;
A
#
# COMPACT_ATOMS: atom_id res chain seq x y z
N MET A 1 -20.53 -20.43 2.53
CA MET A 1 -19.72 -20.40 3.76
C MET A 1 -18.48 -19.59 3.43
N GLU A 2 -18.49 -18.33 3.83
CA GLU A 2 -17.52 -17.34 3.40
C GLU A 2 -16.36 -17.31 4.39
N ILE A 3 -15.15 -17.65 3.93
CA ILE A 3 -13.96 -17.67 4.79
C ILE A 3 -13.38 -16.25 4.80
N ALA A 4 -13.91 -15.41 5.69
CA ALA A 4 -13.29 -14.15 6.04
C ALA A 4 -11.91 -14.43 6.66
N THR A 5 -10.84 -14.28 5.88
CA THR A 5 -9.46 -14.39 6.37
C THR A 5 -9.09 -13.15 7.16
N ASP A 6 -9.53 -13.11 8.43
CA ASP A 6 -9.30 -11.99 9.33
C ASP A 6 -7.81 -11.90 9.74
N ARG A 7 -7.10 -10.93 9.16
CA ARG A 7 -5.64 -10.75 9.30
C ARG A 7 -5.29 -10.01 10.60
N ARG A 8 -5.50 -10.62 11.77
CA ARG A 8 -5.29 -9.94 13.07
C ARG A 8 -4.41 -10.72 14.05
N LEU A 9 -3.49 -10.00 14.68
CA LEU A 9 -2.74 -10.40 15.89
C LEU A 9 -2.77 -9.21 16.87
N PHE A 10 -2.90 -9.48 18.17
CA PHE A 10 -3.33 -8.50 19.18
C PHE A 10 -2.23 -8.11 20.18
N LEU A 11 -2.16 -6.81 20.50
CA LEU A 11 -1.63 -6.13 21.71
C LEU A 11 -2.05 -4.63 21.59
N GLY A 12 -2.20 -3.85 22.67
CA GLY A 12 -2.62 -2.43 22.52
C GLY A 12 -2.72 -1.58 23.80
N GLY A 13 -2.97 -0.27 23.65
CA GLY A 13 -3.20 0.67 24.77
C GLY A 13 -3.18 2.21 24.49
N VAL A 14 -4.33 2.80 24.12
CA VAL A 14 -4.88 4.13 24.58
C VAL A 14 -4.11 5.48 24.33
N VAL A 15 -4.56 6.28 23.33
CA VAL A 15 -5.07 7.71 23.34
C VAL A 15 -4.40 8.77 24.28
N ALA A 16 -4.01 10.03 23.93
CA ALA A 16 -4.64 11.17 23.18
C ALA A 16 -3.59 12.31 22.82
N PHE A 17 -3.82 13.55 22.31
CA PHE A 17 -4.97 14.35 21.77
C PHE A 17 -4.55 15.65 20.97
N ALA A 18 -5.55 16.44 20.53
CA ALA A 18 -5.66 17.79 19.88
C ALA A 18 -4.85 19.01 20.46
N ALA A 19 -4.67 20.18 19.77
CA ALA A 19 -4.97 20.64 18.38
C ALA A 19 -4.25 21.97 17.93
N LEU A 20 -4.41 22.28 16.63
CA LEU A 20 -3.98 23.38 15.73
C LEU A 20 -4.43 24.84 16.10
N PRO A 21 -3.99 25.97 15.44
CA PRO A 21 -3.74 26.11 13.97
C PRO A 21 -2.73 27.14 13.38
N GLY A 22 -2.45 26.97 12.07
CA GLY A 22 -2.16 28.06 11.12
C GLY A 22 -0.84 27.94 10.32
N ALA A 23 -0.91 27.55 9.03
CA ALA A 23 0.28 27.41 8.17
C ALA A 23 -0.01 27.60 6.67
N SER A 24 1.07 27.65 5.88
CA SER A 24 1.09 27.59 4.40
C SER A 24 0.66 26.20 3.89
N LEU A 25 0.70 25.99 2.56
CA LEU A 25 0.88 24.65 1.98
C LEU A 25 2.33 24.17 2.18
N THR A 26 2.76 24.09 3.44
CA THR A 26 3.74 23.10 3.88
C THR A 26 3.18 21.71 3.58
N GLU A 27 4.02 20.80 3.09
CA GLU A 27 3.71 19.36 3.13
C GLU A 27 3.26 18.99 4.57
N PRO A 28 2.25 18.12 4.73
CA PRO A 28 1.75 17.77 6.05
C PRO A 28 2.86 17.15 6.91
N ASP A 29 2.85 17.45 8.21
CA ASP A 29 3.75 16.79 9.16
C ASP A 29 3.28 15.35 9.38
N LEU A 30 3.74 14.45 8.50
CA LEU A 30 3.42 13.02 8.52
C LEU A 30 4.18 12.26 9.64
N THR A 31 4.31 12.90 10.80
CA THR A 31 4.64 12.29 12.10
C THR A 31 3.46 12.37 13.10
N ASP A 32 2.49 13.27 12.89
CA ASP A 32 1.24 13.33 13.65
C ASP A 32 0.20 12.35 13.07
N PRO A 33 -0.35 11.41 13.88
CA PRO A 33 -1.43 10.52 13.45
C PRO A 33 -2.66 11.23 12.87
N ALA A 34 -3.01 12.44 13.33
CA ALA A 34 -4.16 13.16 12.78
C ALA A 34 -3.85 13.77 11.39
N ALA A 35 -2.65 14.31 11.18
CA ALA A 35 -2.16 14.72 9.87
C ALA A 35 -2.07 13.53 8.88
N ILE A 36 -1.55 12.38 9.33
CA ILE A 36 -1.53 11.14 8.53
C ILE A 36 -2.96 10.71 8.17
N GLN A 37 -3.91 10.77 9.11
CA GLN A 37 -5.31 10.41 8.86
C GLN A 37 -5.91 11.30 7.76
N ALA A 38 -5.82 12.62 7.92
CA ALA A 38 -6.38 13.58 6.97
C ALA A 38 -5.74 13.50 5.57
N HIS A 39 -4.44 13.21 5.49
CA HIS A 39 -3.73 12.97 4.22
C HIS A 39 -4.26 11.72 3.49
N VAL A 40 -4.42 10.61 4.21
CA VAL A 40 -4.92 9.35 3.64
C VAL A 40 -6.40 9.47 3.26
N GLU A 41 -7.23 10.12 4.07
CA GLU A 41 -8.63 10.44 3.73
C GLU A 41 -8.71 11.29 2.46
N GLY A 42 -7.83 12.29 2.31
CA GLY A 42 -7.71 13.08 1.08
C GLY A 42 -7.38 12.25 -0.16
N LEU A 43 -6.44 11.31 -0.06
CA LEU A 43 -6.10 10.39 -1.16
C LEU A 43 -7.24 9.42 -1.50
N ILE A 44 -7.96 8.92 -0.49
CA ILE A 44 -9.15 8.07 -0.67
C ILE A 44 -10.26 8.83 -1.42
N HIS A 45 -10.52 10.09 -1.02
CA HIS A 45 -11.50 10.93 -1.70
C HIS A 45 -11.08 11.31 -3.13
N GLU A 46 -9.79 11.59 -3.39
CA GLU A 46 -9.31 11.85 -4.75
C GLU A 46 -9.46 10.60 -5.63
N PHE A 47 -9.13 9.41 -5.11
CA PHE A 47 -9.27 8.15 -5.84
C PHE A 47 -10.72 7.89 -6.25
N LEU A 48 -11.66 7.97 -5.30
CA LEU A 48 -13.08 7.75 -5.56
C LEU A 48 -13.70 8.83 -6.46
N GLY A 49 -13.25 10.09 -6.33
CA GLY A 49 -13.69 11.20 -7.18
C GLY A 49 -13.18 11.13 -8.63
N ARG A 50 -12.04 10.46 -8.85
CA ARG A 50 -11.46 10.22 -10.19
C ARG A 50 -11.97 8.94 -10.87
N MET A 51 -12.77 8.12 -10.17
CA MET A 51 -13.21 6.81 -10.65
C MET A 51 -14.67 6.80 -11.14
N PRO A 52 -14.96 6.30 -12.36
CA PRO A 52 -16.34 6.10 -12.81
C PRO A 52 -17.05 4.94 -12.09
N GLY A 53 -18.30 5.15 -11.68
CA GLY A 53 -19.13 4.12 -11.06
C GLY A 53 -18.84 3.89 -9.58
N THR A 54 -18.24 4.87 -8.89
CA THR A 54 -17.99 4.86 -7.43
C THR A 54 -18.65 6.02 -6.69
N GLN A 55 -19.50 6.79 -7.38
CA GLN A 55 -20.24 7.92 -6.80
C GLN A 55 -21.14 7.52 -5.62
N ASP A 56 -21.68 6.29 -5.66
CA ASP A 56 -22.54 5.73 -4.60
C ASP A 56 -21.76 4.90 -3.56
N LEU A 57 -20.43 4.82 -3.65
CA LEU A 57 -19.61 4.13 -2.64
C LEU A 57 -19.34 5.04 -1.45
N GLU A 58 -19.78 4.59 -0.28
CA GLU A 58 -19.33 5.07 1.02
C GLU A 58 -17.80 4.93 1.12
N ALA A 59 -17.11 6.06 1.30
CA ALA A 59 -15.65 6.09 1.44
C ALA A 59 -15.24 5.38 2.76
N PRO A 60 -14.22 4.50 2.73
CA PRO A 60 -13.72 3.89 3.95
C PRO A 60 -13.10 4.95 4.86
N SER A 61 -13.35 4.85 6.18
CA SER A 61 -12.70 5.72 7.16
C SER A 61 -11.26 5.28 7.41
N VAL A 62 -10.42 6.17 7.92
CA VAL A 62 -9.00 5.86 8.20
C VAL A 62 -8.78 5.65 9.69
N ASN A 63 -7.97 4.66 10.04
CA ASN A 63 -7.53 4.39 11.40
C ASN A 63 -6.00 4.33 11.45
N VAL A 64 -5.38 5.39 11.97
CA VAL A 64 -3.92 5.51 12.13
C VAL A 64 -3.50 4.89 13.46
N ALA A 65 -3.20 3.60 13.43
CA ALA A 65 -2.76 2.82 14.58
C ALA A 65 -1.83 1.68 14.12
N PHE A 66 -0.70 1.48 14.82
CA PHE A 66 0.14 0.32 14.58
C PHE A 66 -0.65 -0.98 14.80
N THR A 67 -0.67 -1.82 13.75
CA THR A 67 -1.05 -3.22 13.81
C THR A 67 0.01 -4.07 13.10
N PRO A 68 0.06 -5.39 13.31
CA PRO A 68 0.95 -6.28 12.55
C PRO A 68 0.73 -6.23 11.03
N GLY A 69 -0.46 -5.82 10.57
CA GLY A 69 -0.67 -5.33 9.20
C GLY A 69 -0.39 -3.83 9.12
N LEU A 70 0.68 -3.45 8.41
CA LEU A 70 1.15 -2.06 8.35
C LEU A 70 0.27 -1.14 7.46
N SER A 71 -0.42 -1.72 6.49
CA SER A 71 -1.51 -1.13 5.69
C SER A 71 -2.47 -2.26 5.30
N TRP A 72 -3.79 -2.07 5.41
CA TRP A 72 -4.81 -2.98 4.90
C TRP A 72 -6.23 -2.39 4.97
N MET A 73 -7.09 -2.73 4.00
CA MET A 73 -8.53 -2.42 4.03
C MET A 73 -9.35 -3.50 4.75
N SER A 74 -10.38 -3.12 5.53
CA SER A 74 -11.32 -4.10 6.12
C SER A 74 -12.34 -4.63 5.09
N SER A 75 -12.45 -5.96 5.02
CA SER A 75 -13.39 -6.67 4.14
C SER A 75 -14.84 -6.65 4.65
N THR A 76 -15.06 -6.30 5.91
CA THR A 76 -16.39 -6.15 6.53
C THR A 76 -16.75 -4.68 6.74
N ARG A 77 -18.05 -4.38 6.81
CA ARG A 77 -18.58 -3.05 7.12
C ARG A 77 -18.56 -2.76 8.64
N PRO A 78 -18.34 -1.50 9.08
CA PRO A 78 -17.93 -0.35 8.26
C PRO A 78 -16.53 -0.57 7.67
N HIS A 79 -16.29 -0.07 6.45
CA HIS A 79 -15.01 -0.24 5.79
C HIS A 79 -13.99 0.74 6.39
N VAL A 80 -12.83 0.22 6.79
CA VAL A 80 -11.75 0.96 7.45
C VAL A 80 -10.43 0.67 6.75
N MET A 81 -9.74 1.73 6.33
CA MET A 81 -8.34 1.70 5.93
C MET A 81 -7.48 1.78 7.19
N HIS A 82 -6.83 0.67 7.56
CA HIS A 82 -5.90 0.61 8.68
C HIS A 82 -4.49 0.94 8.19
N ILE A 83 -3.79 1.82 8.92
CA ILE A 83 -2.42 2.24 8.57
C ILE A 83 -1.59 2.52 9.83
N ALA A 84 -0.32 2.12 9.84
CA ALA A 84 0.56 2.34 10.98
C ALA A 84 1.36 3.66 10.84
N ALA A 85 1.42 4.47 11.90
CA ALA A 85 2.38 5.57 11.96
C ALA A 85 3.80 5.01 12.13
N TRP A 86 4.81 5.59 11.47
CA TRP A 86 6.21 5.14 11.53
C TRP A 86 6.77 5.24 12.95
N GLU A 87 6.35 6.29 13.64
CA GLU A 87 6.63 6.64 15.03
C GLU A 87 5.99 5.64 16.02
N GLN A 88 4.97 4.90 15.55
CA GLN A 88 4.33 3.80 16.28
C GLN A 88 4.87 2.41 15.87
N CYS A 89 5.64 2.30 14.77
CA CYS A 89 6.24 1.02 14.37
C CYS A 89 7.28 0.58 15.40
N PRO A 90 7.24 -0.67 15.90
CA PRO A 90 8.20 -1.13 16.89
C PRO A 90 9.61 -1.28 16.28
N PRO A 91 10.69 -1.23 17.08
CA PRO A 91 12.06 -1.23 16.58
C PRO A 91 12.42 -2.34 15.56
N PRO A 92 11.90 -3.58 15.62
CA PRO A 92 12.17 -4.59 14.59
C PRO A 92 11.60 -4.23 13.20
N VAL A 93 10.50 -3.49 13.13
CA VAL A 93 9.91 -2.99 11.87
C VAL A 93 10.75 -1.83 11.33
N GLN A 94 11.10 -0.86 12.19
CA GLN A 94 11.97 0.26 11.80
C GLN A 94 13.34 -0.24 11.32
N ALA A 95 13.93 -1.23 12.00
CA ALA A 95 15.19 -1.87 11.62
C ALA A 95 15.10 -2.70 10.33
N PHE A 96 13.93 -3.23 9.98
CA PHE A 96 13.72 -3.86 8.66
C PHE A 96 13.79 -2.82 7.55
N PHE A 97 13.07 -1.70 7.66
CA PHE A 97 13.13 -0.62 6.66
C PHE A 97 14.54 0.01 6.58
N ALA A 98 15.24 0.14 7.71
CA ALA A 98 16.62 0.62 7.76
C ALA A 98 17.68 -0.38 7.24
N SER A 99 17.35 -1.66 7.05
CA SER A 99 18.28 -2.64 6.46
C SER A 99 18.09 -2.82 4.95
N VAL A 100 16.93 -2.43 4.40
CA VAL A 100 16.68 -2.38 2.95
C VAL A 100 16.97 -1.01 2.33
N GLN A 101 17.04 0.07 3.13
CA GLN A 101 17.40 1.40 2.64
C GLN A 101 18.91 1.67 2.68
N ASP A 102 19.34 2.58 1.80
CA ASP A 102 20.74 2.98 1.70
C ASP A 102 20.98 4.34 2.36
N ASN A 103 21.28 4.29 3.65
CA ASN A 103 21.63 5.48 4.43
C ASN A 103 22.86 6.23 3.88
N SER A 104 23.68 5.61 2.99
CA SER A 104 24.80 6.28 2.32
C SER A 104 24.40 7.03 1.05
N ALA A 105 23.25 6.67 0.45
CA ALA A 105 22.63 7.42 -0.65
C ALA A 105 21.75 8.59 -0.18
N GLY A 106 21.62 8.79 1.15
CA GLY A 106 20.80 9.84 1.76
C GLY A 106 19.30 9.53 1.87
N GLY A 107 18.89 8.28 1.63
CA GLY A 107 17.51 7.85 1.87
C GLY A 107 17.24 7.56 3.34
N ASP A 108 16.26 8.23 3.94
CA ASP A 108 15.74 7.87 5.27
C ASP A 108 14.77 6.68 5.13
N ALA A 109 14.94 5.68 6.00
CA ALA A 109 14.00 4.57 6.17
C ALA A 109 12.58 5.05 6.52
N ALA A 110 12.47 6.16 7.26
CA ALA A 110 11.20 6.80 7.59
C ALA A 110 10.53 7.38 6.34
N ASP A 111 11.25 8.10 5.49
CA ASP A 111 10.67 8.72 4.28
C ASP A 111 10.34 7.69 3.20
N PHE A 112 11.15 6.64 3.05
CA PHE A 112 10.78 5.48 2.23
C PHE A 112 9.51 4.79 2.75
N TYR A 113 9.36 4.68 4.08
CA TYR A 113 8.13 4.18 4.70
C TYR A 113 6.93 5.09 4.41
N ARG A 114 7.05 6.41 4.60
CA ARG A 114 5.98 7.39 4.33
C ARG A 114 5.59 7.42 2.84
N ALA A 115 6.56 7.29 1.93
CA ALA A 115 6.30 7.21 0.49
C ALA A 115 5.59 5.89 0.10
N GLY A 116 6.01 4.76 0.68
CA GLY A 116 5.35 3.47 0.46
C GLY A 116 3.94 3.42 1.06
N PHE A 117 3.82 3.63 2.36
CA PHE A 117 2.58 3.39 3.10
C PHE A 117 1.58 4.54 2.95
N TYR A 118 1.97 5.79 3.11
CA TYR A 118 1.01 6.92 3.16
C TYR A 118 0.66 7.48 1.78
N ASN A 119 1.35 7.02 0.73
CA ASN A 119 1.21 7.57 -0.62
C ASN A 119 1.01 6.47 -1.68
N PHE A 120 1.90 5.48 -1.77
CA PHE A 120 1.79 4.44 -2.79
C PHE A 120 0.69 3.41 -2.49
N LEU A 121 0.60 2.92 -1.26
CA LEU A 121 -0.33 1.84 -0.90
C LEU A 121 -1.80 2.29 -0.78
N ILE A 122 -2.09 3.58 -0.64
CA ILE A 122 -3.47 4.07 -0.54
C ILE A 122 -4.28 3.76 -1.81
N PRO A 123 -3.86 4.15 -3.03
CA PRO A 123 -4.54 3.75 -4.26
C PRO A 123 -4.42 2.24 -4.59
N HIS A 124 -3.48 1.51 -3.98
CA HIS A 124 -3.41 0.04 -4.08
C HIS A 124 -4.56 -0.61 -3.28
N GLU A 125 -4.68 -0.32 -1.99
CA GLU A 125 -5.75 -0.85 -1.13
C GLU A 125 -7.13 -0.37 -1.61
N MET A 126 -7.24 0.85 -2.13
CA MET A 126 -8.46 1.34 -2.76
C MET A 126 -8.83 0.62 -4.07
N SER A 127 -7.85 0.07 -4.80
CA SER A 127 -8.14 -0.83 -5.93
C SER A 127 -8.82 -2.12 -5.44
N HIS A 128 -8.24 -2.79 -4.44
CA HIS A 128 -8.84 -4.00 -3.86
C HIS A 128 -10.22 -3.72 -3.26
N PHE A 129 -10.39 -2.59 -2.56
CA PHE A 129 -11.66 -2.15 -2.00
C PHE A 129 -12.77 -2.13 -3.05
N VAL A 130 -12.55 -1.47 -4.20
CA VAL A 130 -13.60 -1.38 -5.23
C VAL A 130 -13.85 -2.73 -5.90
N ASP A 131 -12.83 -3.56 -6.09
CA ASP A 131 -13.02 -4.94 -6.59
C ASP A 131 -13.93 -5.74 -5.65
N TYR A 132 -13.70 -5.66 -4.33
CA TYR A 132 -14.58 -6.30 -3.33
C TYR A 132 -16.01 -5.73 -3.36
N GLN A 133 -16.18 -4.40 -3.44
CA GLN A 133 -17.51 -3.77 -3.53
C GLN A 133 -18.27 -4.14 -4.83
N ARG A 134 -17.56 -4.56 -5.89
CA ARG A 134 -18.14 -5.08 -7.14
C ARG A 134 -18.32 -6.61 -7.16
N GLY A 135 -17.90 -7.33 -6.10
CA GLY A 135 -17.94 -8.79 -6.05
C GLY A 135 -16.87 -9.49 -6.89
N GLN A 136 -15.78 -8.79 -7.20
CA GLN A 136 -14.68 -9.18 -8.10
C GLN A 136 -13.39 -9.55 -7.35
N GLY A 137 -13.44 -9.67 -6.03
CA GLY A 137 -12.29 -10.01 -5.19
C GLY A 137 -11.61 -11.34 -5.58
N PRO A 138 -10.28 -11.45 -5.44
CA PRO A 138 -9.51 -12.51 -6.07
C PRO A 138 -9.72 -13.90 -5.48
N THR A 139 -9.87 -14.90 -6.35
CA THR A 139 -9.74 -16.31 -5.94
C THR A 139 -8.28 -16.68 -5.62
N ALA A 140 -8.07 -17.85 -5.00
CA ALA A 140 -6.75 -18.28 -4.54
C ALA A 140 -5.67 -18.37 -5.63
N SER A 141 -6.05 -18.59 -6.90
CA SER A 141 -5.17 -18.63 -8.07
C SER A 141 -5.00 -17.27 -8.77
N GLN A 142 -5.70 -16.23 -8.33
CA GLN A 142 -5.67 -14.89 -8.94
C GLN A 142 -4.92 -13.85 -8.08
N ARG A 143 -4.46 -14.22 -6.88
CA ARG A 143 -3.90 -13.26 -5.90
C ARG A 143 -2.75 -12.44 -6.49
N TYR A 144 -1.78 -13.09 -7.13
CA TYR A 144 -0.66 -12.39 -7.77
C TYR A 144 -1.12 -11.34 -8.80
N GLU A 145 -2.05 -11.69 -9.68
CA GLU A 145 -2.58 -10.77 -10.70
C GLU A 145 -3.44 -9.65 -10.09
N SER A 146 -4.11 -9.91 -8.97
CA SER A 146 -4.86 -8.89 -8.21
C SER A 146 -3.93 -7.86 -7.58
N GLU A 147 -2.87 -8.31 -6.93
CA GLU A 147 -1.87 -7.47 -6.26
C GLU A 147 -1.04 -6.71 -7.32
N LEU A 148 -0.71 -7.34 -8.46
CA LEU A 148 -0.11 -6.68 -9.62
C LEU A 148 -1.05 -5.64 -10.25
N ARG A 149 -2.36 -5.93 -10.39
CA ARG A 149 -3.34 -4.96 -10.90
C ARG A 149 -3.48 -3.77 -9.94
N ALA A 150 -3.55 -4.00 -8.63
CA ALA A 150 -3.61 -2.93 -7.63
C ALA A 150 -2.35 -2.04 -7.69
N ASN A 151 -1.16 -2.63 -7.86
CA ASN A 151 0.08 -1.89 -8.09
C ASN A 151 0.06 -1.06 -9.41
N ARG A 152 -0.54 -1.58 -10.48
CA ARG A 152 -0.73 -0.82 -11.73
C ARG A 152 -1.74 0.33 -11.58
N VAL A 153 -2.83 0.11 -10.85
CA VAL A 153 -3.84 1.13 -10.54
C VAL A 153 -3.22 2.24 -9.67
N ALA A 154 -2.37 1.89 -8.69
CA ALA A 154 -1.60 2.85 -7.91
C ALA A 154 -0.67 3.73 -8.78
N ILE A 155 0.10 3.11 -9.68
CA ILE A 155 0.99 3.83 -10.60
C ILE A 155 0.21 4.73 -11.56
N ALA A 156 -0.89 4.25 -12.14
CA ALA A 156 -1.73 5.03 -13.03
C ALA A 156 -2.48 6.17 -12.31
N PHE A 157 -2.88 5.97 -11.04
CA PHE A 157 -3.41 7.02 -10.18
C PHE A 157 -2.40 8.16 -10.05
N TRP A 158 -1.15 7.84 -9.66
CA TRP A 158 -0.09 8.82 -9.47
C TRP A 158 0.37 9.49 -10.78
N MET A 159 0.54 8.75 -11.88
CA MET A 159 0.87 9.34 -13.20
C MET A 159 -0.18 10.34 -13.69
N GLY A 160 -1.44 10.21 -13.27
CA GLY A 160 -2.50 11.17 -13.56
C GLY A 160 -2.56 12.41 -12.64
N ARG A 161 -1.62 12.58 -11.69
CA ARG A 161 -1.54 13.75 -10.80
C ARG A 161 -0.45 14.73 -11.28
N PRO A 162 -0.61 16.06 -11.09
CA PRO A 162 0.48 17.01 -11.27
C PRO A 162 1.72 16.61 -10.46
N GLY A 163 2.90 16.57 -11.08
CA GLY A 163 4.16 16.13 -10.46
C GLY A 163 4.25 14.64 -10.10
N GLY A 164 3.19 13.85 -10.31
CA GLY A 164 3.15 12.45 -9.88
C GLY A 164 4.04 11.51 -10.70
N LEU A 165 4.38 11.87 -11.94
CA LEU A 165 5.43 11.17 -12.70
C LEU A 165 6.80 11.40 -12.07
N ASP A 166 7.14 12.65 -11.74
CA ASP A 166 8.43 13.01 -11.13
C ASP A 166 8.59 12.29 -9.78
N TRP A 167 7.53 12.31 -8.95
CA TRP A 167 7.47 11.55 -7.69
C TRP A 167 7.70 10.05 -7.89
N LEU A 168 7.04 9.41 -8.86
CA LEU A 168 7.26 8.00 -9.19
C LEU A 168 8.70 7.74 -9.65
N THR A 169 9.32 8.63 -10.44
CA THR A 169 10.72 8.48 -10.85
C THR A 169 11.72 8.65 -9.69
N GLY A 170 11.34 9.34 -8.61
CA GLY A 170 12.11 9.39 -7.37
C GLY A 170 11.87 8.18 -6.44
N PHE A 171 10.65 7.63 -6.42
CA PHE A 171 10.25 6.55 -5.51
C PHE A 171 10.60 5.14 -6.04
N VAL A 172 10.35 4.85 -7.32
CA VAL A 172 10.56 3.50 -7.87
C VAL A 172 12.02 3.00 -7.79
N PRO A 173 13.07 3.83 -8.01
CA PRO A 173 14.45 3.40 -7.80
C PRO A 173 14.77 3.00 -6.34
N GLN A 174 14.06 3.56 -5.35
CA GLN A 174 14.20 3.15 -3.95
C GLN A 174 13.61 1.76 -3.71
N ILE A 175 12.50 1.43 -4.40
CA ILE A 175 11.89 0.09 -4.39
C ILE A 175 12.81 -0.93 -5.06
N GLU A 176 13.46 -0.58 -6.17
CA GLU A 176 14.46 -1.41 -6.84
C GLU A 176 15.70 -1.67 -5.94
N ALA A 177 16.24 -0.61 -5.33
CA ALA A 177 17.37 -0.69 -4.41
C ALA A 177 17.05 -1.49 -3.12
N ALA A 178 15.80 -1.42 -2.64
CA ALA A 178 15.32 -2.21 -1.50
C ALA A 178 15.12 -3.69 -1.87
N LEU A 179 14.53 -3.98 -3.03
CA LEU A 179 14.33 -5.34 -3.53
C LEU A 179 15.66 -6.06 -3.76
N ALA A 180 16.68 -5.36 -4.28
CA ALA A 180 18.02 -5.92 -4.50
C ALA A 180 18.75 -6.37 -3.22
N ARG A 181 18.29 -5.93 -2.04
CA ARG A 181 18.82 -6.33 -0.72
C ARG A 181 18.07 -7.51 -0.09
N LEU A 182 16.92 -7.91 -0.64
CA LEU A 182 16.10 -8.99 -0.10
C LEU A 182 16.49 -10.36 -0.69
N PRO A 183 16.47 -11.43 0.13
CA PRO A 183 16.64 -12.79 -0.38
C PRO A 183 15.45 -13.18 -1.26
N ILE A 184 15.72 -13.80 -2.41
CA ILE A 184 14.69 -14.31 -3.31
C ILE A 184 13.96 -15.49 -2.63
N PRO A 185 12.64 -15.40 -2.38
CA PRO A 185 11.87 -16.45 -1.71
C PRO A 185 11.41 -17.56 -2.67
N VAL A 186 11.54 -17.35 -3.98
CA VAL A 186 11.14 -18.29 -5.03
C VAL A 186 12.24 -19.33 -5.25
N PRO A 187 11.94 -20.64 -5.17
CA PRO A 187 12.91 -21.70 -5.48
C PRO A 187 13.46 -21.59 -6.91
N ALA A 188 14.74 -21.94 -7.10
CA ALA A 188 15.39 -21.85 -8.40
C ALA A 188 14.62 -22.65 -9.48
N GLY A 189 14.22 -21.98 -10.56
CA GLY A 189 13.45 -22.56 -11.66
C GLY A 189 11.94 -22.70 -11.43
N ALA A 190 11.41 -22.28 -10.27
CA ALA A 190 9.97 -22.20 -10.05
C ALA A 190 9.39 -20.90 -10.64
N ASP A 191 8.15 -20.96 -11.13
CA ASP A 191 7.40 -19.76 -11.50
C ASP A 191 6.98 -18.96 -10.26
N ALA A 192 7.27 -17.66 -10.27
CA ALA A 192 7.01 -16.78 -9.14
C ALA A 192 5.51 -16.55 -8.90
N THR A 193 4.70 -16.47 -9.97
CA THR A 193 3.26 -16.25 -9.90
C THR A 193 2.54 -17.45 -9.28
N ALA A 194 2.84 -18.66 -9.77
CA ALA A 194 2.36 -19.91 -9.19
C ALA A 194 2.84 -20.10 -7.74
N TYR A 195 4.12 -19.79 -7.45
CA TYR A 195 4.66 -19.89 -6.10
C TYR A 195 3.95 -18.95 -5.11
N PHE A 196 3.68 -17.69 -5.49
CA PHE A 196 2.93 -16.74 -4.67
C PHE A 196 1.51 -17.22 -4.36
N ASN A 197 0.77 -17.61 -5.40
CA ASN A 197 -0.62 -18.05 -5.26
C ASN A 197 -0.74 -19.29 -4.35
N ALA A 198 0.19 -20.25 -4.50
CA ALA A 198 0.22 -21.48 -3.70
C ALA A 198 0.69 -21.25 -2.24
N ASN A 199 1.67 -20.38 -2.00
CA ASN A 199 2.29 -20.18 -0.69
C ASN A 199 1.79 -18.94 0.07
N TYR A 200 0.73 -18.26 -0.41
CA TYR A 200 0.28 -16.94 0.04
C TYR A 200 0.22 -16.75 1.55
N GLN A 201 -0.31 -17.72 2.31
CA GLN A 201 -0.42 -17.61 3.77
C GLN A 201 0.94 -17.74 4.48
N THR A 202 1.83 -18.61 3.98
CA THR A 202 3.21 -18.75 4.46
C THR A 202 4.03 -17.50 4.15
N LEU A 203 3.82 -16.91 2.96
CA LEU A 203 4.45 -15.66 2.56
C LEU A 203 3.96 -14.49 3.40
N LEU A 204 2.66 -14.36 3.63
CA LEU A 204 2.06 -13.34 4.50
C LEU A 204 2.63 -13.38 5.93
N ALA A 205 2.89 -14.57 6.47
CA ALA A 205 3.51 -14.75 7.78
C ALA A 205 5.01 -14.41 7.83
N ASN A 206 5.65 -14.16 6.68
CA ASN A 206 7.06 -13.78 6.57
C ASN A 206 7.19 -12.41 5.87
N PRO A 207 7.29 -11.30 6.62
CA PRO A 207 7.27 -9.96 6.04
C PRO A 207 8.42 -9.70 5.07
N VAL A 208 9.57 -10.36 5.24
CA VAL A 208 10.73 -10.26 4.32
C VAL A 208 10.38 -10.86 2.96
N SER A 209 9.78 -12.07 2.95
CA SER A 209 9.35 -12.72 1.71
C SER A 209 8.13 -12.07 1.07
N TYR A 210 7.20 -11.51 1.87
CA TYR A 210 6.06 -10.75 1.35
C TYR A 210 6.51 -9.42 0.70
N ALA A 211 7.44 -8.70 1.34
CA ALA A 211 8.01 -7.46 0.81
C ALA A 211 8.73 -7.68 -0.53
N TRP A 212 9.50 -8.77 -0.68
CA TRP A 212 10.12 -9.12 -1.95
C TRP A 212 9.09 -9.25 -3.08
N PHE A 213 7.97 -9.93 -2.80
CA PHE A 213 6.89 -10.09 -3.78
C PHE A 213 6.18 -8.76 -4.09
N GLN A 214 5.84 -7.97 -3.07
CA GLN A 214 5.17 -6.68 -3.27
C GLN A 214 6.03 -5.71 -4.07
N TRP A 215 7.30 -5.52 -3.68
CA TRP A 215 8.22 -4.63 -4.40
C TRP A 215 8.50 -5.13 -5.81
N ARG A 216 8.63 -6.44 -6.04
CA ARG A 216 8.70 -6.98 -7.41
C ARG A 216 7.44 -6.68 -8.22
N MET A 217 6.24 -6.80 -7.64
CA MET A 217 4.98 -6.46 -8.33
C MET A 217 4.84 -4.95 -8.60
N VAL A 218 5.45 -4.07 -7.80
CA VAL A 218 5.58 -2.63 -8.10
C VAL A 218 6.50 -2.40 -9.32
N LEU A 219 7.64 -3.09 -9.42
CA LEU A 219 8.53 -2.98 -10.59
C LEU A 219 7.90 -3.57 -11.86
N ASP A 220 7.27 -4.75 -11.77
CA ASP A 220 6.48 -5.36 -12.85
C ASP A 220 5.38 -4.39 -13.32
N ALA A 221 4.71 -3.67 -12.39
CA ALA A 221 3.69 -2.68 -12.72
C ALA A 221 4.28 -1.41 -13.36
N TRP A 222 5.43 -0.93 -12.89
CA TRP A 222 6.12 0.25 -13.44
C TRP A 222 6.67 0.04 -14.85
N ALA A 223 7.19 -1.16 -15.15
CA ALA A 223 7.57 -1.56 -16.50
C ALA A 223 6.36 -1.57 -17.48
N ARG A 224 5.14 -1.70 -16.94
CA ARG A 224 3.86 -1.84 -17.67
C ARG A 224 2.95 -0.61 -17.56
N ARG A 225 3.48 0.50 -17.04
CA ARG A 225 2.72 1.74 -16.76
C ARG A 225 2.07 2.35 -18.01
N ASP A 226 2.73 2.21 -19.16
CA ASP A 226 2.31 2.82 -20.43
C ASP A 226 1.29 1.95 -21.21
N GLU A 227 0.90 0.77 -20.67
CA GLU A 227 -0.09 -0.12 -21.31
C GLU A 227 -1.55 0.36 -21.20
N ALA A 228 -1.88 1.12 -20.14
CA ALA A 228 -3.26 1.51 -19.82
C ALA A 228 -3.30 2.65 -18.79
N ASP A 229 -4.21 3.60 -18.98
CA ASP A 229 -4.44 4.71 -18.05
C ASP A 229 -5.27 4.28 -16.82
N PHE A 230 -5.44 5.21 -15.86
CA PHE A 230 -6.18 4.96 -14.62
C PHE A 230 -7.63 4.52 -14.91
N ALA A 231 -8.33 5.22 -15.80
CA ALA A 231 -9.71 4.94 -16.18
C ALA A 231 -9.88 3.54 -16.79
N THR A 232 -8.94 3.12 -17.65
CA THR A 232 -8.87 1.77 -18.21
C THR A 232 -8.53 0.72 -17.14
N LEU A 233 -7.66 1.07 -16.19
CA LEU A 233 -7.36 0.34 -14.96
C LEU A 233 -8.61 -0.16 -14.23
N ILE A 234 -9.34 0.78 -13.65
CA ILE A 234 -10.49 0.53 -12.77
C ILE A 234 -11.84 0.42 -13.51
N GLY A 235 -11.85 0.65 -14.83
CA GLY A 235 -12.95 0.29 -15.73
C GLY A 235 -12.93 -1.17 -16.21
N ARG A 236 -11.88 -1.94 -15.92
CA ARG A 236 -11.73 -3.38 -16.25
C ARG A 236 -11.85 -4.31 -15.03
N GLY A 237 -12.34 -3.79 -13.91
CA GLY A 237 -13.01 -4.59 -12.89
C GLY A 237 -14.47 -4.74 -13.25
#